data_AF-A0A534M3Z1-F1
#
_entry.id   AF-A0A534M3Z1-F1
#
_cell.length_a   1.000
_cell.length_b   1.000
_cell.length_c   1.000
_cell.angle_alpha   90.00
_cell.angle_beta   90.00
_cell.angle_gamma   90.00
#
_symmetry.space_group_name_H-M   'P 1'
#
loop_
_entity.id
_entity.type
_entity.pdbx_description
1 polymer ?
#
loop_
_entity_poly.entity_id
_entity_poly.type
_entity_poly.pdbx_seq_one_letter_code
_entity_poly.pdbx_strand_id
1 'polypeptide(L)' 'MRVGCGLRVRRIDGNEYLYFWHYEREEGRSARREDYVGPARDAGSRRDASRKLLAYHRRVQQDLGARIARLERTA' A
#
# COMPACT_ATOMS: atom_id res chain seq x y z
N MET A 1 -10.88 8.22 6.85
CA MET A 1 -9.61 7.74 6.27
C MET A 1 -9.73 6.25 6.16
N ARG A 2 -9.56 5.69 4.97
CA ARG A 2 -9.42 4.25 4.77
C ARG A 2 -7.95 3.90 4.80
N VAL A 3 -7.64 2.79 5.46
CA VAL A 3 -6.30 2.24 5.60
C VAL A 3 -6.34 0.82 5.07
N GLY A 4 -5.35 0.47 4.28
CA GLY A 4 -5.26 -0.84 3.66
C GLY A 4 -4.33 -0.81 2.46
N CYS A 5 -3.55 -1.88 2.33
CA CYS A 5 -2.78 -2.17 1.15
C CYS A 5 -2.70 -3.68 0.94
N GLY A 6 -2.22 -4.10 -0.22
CA GLY A 6 -1.97 -5.51 -0.49
C GLY A 6 -1.34 -5.74 -1.85
N LEU A 7 -0.99 -6.98 -2.10
CA LEU A 7 -0.54 -7.44 -3.41
C LEU A 7 -1.66 -8.20 -4.11
N ARG A 8 -1.72 -8.00 -5.42
CA ARG A 8 -2.60 -8.74 -6.33
C ARG A 8 -1.75 -9.32 -7.43
N VAL A 9 -2.02 -10.57 -7.79
CA VAL A 9 -1.47 -11.18 -8.99
C VAL A 9 -2.50 -11.05 -10.10
N ARG A 10 -2.09 -10.51 -11.26
CA ARG A 10 -2.90 -10.51 -12.48
C ARG A 10 -2.28 -11.44 -13.51
N ARG A 11 -3.10 -12.30 -14.09
CA ARG A 11 -2.73 -13.19 -15.19
C ARG A 11 -3.12 -12.55 -16.51
N ILE A 12 -2.16 -12.39 -17.42
CA ILE A 12 -2.34 -11.81 -18.75
C ILE A 12 -1.47 -12.62 -19.70
N ASP A 13 -2.08 -13.20 -20.74
CA ASP A 13 -1.40 -13.98 -21.79
C ASP A 13 -0.43 -15.04 -21.22
N GLY A 14 -0.88 -15.79 -20.21
CA GLY A 14 -0.11 -16.84 -19.55
C GLY A 14 1.00 -16.34 -18.60
N ASN A 15 1.18 -15.04 -18.47
CA ASN A 15 2.16 -14.43 -17.57
C ASN A 15 1.49 -13.89 -16.30
N GLU A 16 2.20 -13.95 -15.18
CA GLU A 16 1.75 -13.43 -13.89
C GLU A 16 2.49 -12.15 -13.52
N TYR A 17 1.72 -11.15 -13.09
CA TYR A 17 2.19 -9.81 -12.80
C TYR A 17 1.74 -9.37 -11.42
N LEU A 18 2.66 -8.79 -10.65
CA LEU A 18 2.39 -8.21 -9.36
C LEU A 18 1.89 -6.78 -9.50
N TYR A 19 0.79 -6.52 -8.82
CA TYR A 19 0.24 -5.20 -8.61
C TYR A 19 0.17 -4.94 -7.11
N PHE A 20 0.64 -3.76 -6.70
CA PHE A 20 0.51 -3.29 -5.33
C PHE A 20 -0.66 -2.31 -5.27
N TRP A 21 -1.67 -2.61 -4.46
CA TRP A 21 -2.78 -1.68 -4.24
C TRP A 21 -2.70 -1.09 -2.84
N HIS A 22 -3.14 0.16 -2.70
CA HIS A 22 -3.16 0.85 -1.42
C HIS A 22 -4.16 2.00 -1.40
N TYR A 23 -4.58 2.39 -0.20
CA TYR A 23 -5.33 3.64 -0.02
C TYR A 23 -4.39 4.83 0.12
N GLU A 24 -4.58 5.84 -0.72
CA GLU A 24 -3.95 7.16 -0.60
C GLU A 24 -4.94 8.20 -0.11
N ARG A 25 -4.40 9.29 0.43
CA ARG A 25 -5.20 10.46 0.80
C ARG A 25 -5.12 11.50 -0.30
N GLU A 26 -6.27 11.85 -0.82
CA GLU A 26 -6.44 12.92 -1.80
C GLU A 26 -7.56 13.83 -1.29
N GLU A 27 -7.23 15.10 -1.02
CA GLU A 27 -8.20 16.14 -0.65
C GLU A 27 -9.19 15.72 0.45
N GLY A 28 -8.66 15.08 1.50
CA GLY A 28 -9.45 14.61 2.65
C GLY A 28 -10.21 13.30 2.43
N ARG A 29 -10.29 12.80 1.19
CA ARG A 29 -10.87 11.50 0.82
C ARG A 29 -9.79 10.42 0.72
N SER A 30 -10.23 9.17 0.70
CA SER A 30 -9.34 8.02 0.50
C SER A 30 -9.59 7.39 -0.86
N ALA A 31 -8.61 7.46 -1.75
CA ALA A 31 -8.64 6.86 -3.08
C ALA A 31 -7.85 5.54 -3.07
N ARG A 32 -8.36 4.52 -3.76
CA ARG A 32 -7.60 3.27 -3.95
C ARG A 32 -6.73 3.42 -5.21
N ARG A 33 -5.43 3.26 -5.05
CA ARG A 33 -4.45 3.22 -6.15
C ARG A 33 -3.96 1.80 -6.35
N GLU A 34 -3.49 1.49 -7.56
CA GLU A 34 -2.92 0.20 -7.93
C GLU A 34 -1.72 0.45 -8.85
N ASP A 35 -0.53 0.07 -8.38
CA ASP A 35 0.73 0.22 -9.09
C ASP A 35 1.16 -1.11 -9.68
N TYR A 36 1.52 -1.12 -10.96
CA TYR A 36 2.24 -2.25 -11.52
C TYR A 36 3.65 -2.34 -10.92
N VAL A 37 4.04 -3.51 -10.46
CA VAL A 37 5.35 -3.74 -9.84
C VAL A 37 6.29 -4.49 -10.78
N GLY A 38 5.80 -5.52 -11.47
CA GLY A 38 6.63 -6.34 -12.33
C GLY A 38 6.14 -7.80 -12.43
N PRO A 39 6.83 -8.67 -13.19
CA PRO A 39 6.49 -10.09 -13.29
C PRO A 39 6.61 -10.82 -11.94
N ALA A 40 5.63 -11.64 -11.57
CA ALA A 40 5.61 -12.35 -10.28
C ALA A 40 6.76 -13.36 -10.12
N ARG A 41 7.21 -13.94 -11.24
CA ARG A 41 8.36 -14.86 -11.30
C ARG A 41 9.70 -14.17 -11.11
N ASP A 42 9.79 -12.86 -11.34
CA ASP A 42 11.02 -12.11 -11.14
C ASP A 42 11.26 -11.82 -9.64
N ALA A 43 12.47 -12.12 -9.17
CA ALA A 43 12.85 -11.92 -7.77
C ALA A 43 12.97 -10.43 -7.41
N GLY A 44 13.36 -9.58 -8.37
CA GLY A 44 13.41 -8.13 -8.19
C GLY A 44 12.03 -7.55 -7.87
N SER A 45 11.03 -7.97 -8.65
CA SER A 45 9.63 -7.59 -8.54
C SER A 45 9.03 -8.00 -7.19
N ARG A 46 9.32 -9.21 -6.70
CA ARG A 46 8.89 -9.65 -5.36
C ARG A 46 9.53 -8.84 -4.23
N ARG A 47 10.82 -8.50 -4.35
CA ARG A 47 11.50 -7.63 -3.39
C ARG A 47 10.90 -6.23 -3.40
N ASP A 48 10.61 -5.69 -4.59
CA ASP A 48 10.02 -4.37 -4.72
C ASP A 48 8.60 -4.29 -4.15
N ALA A 49 7.78 -5.29 -4.44
CA ALA A 49 6.45 -5.46 -3.83
C ALA A 49 6.52 -5.46 -2.30
N SER A 50 7.50 -6.18 -1.72
CA SER A 50 7.71 -6.22 -0.27
C SER A 50 8.13 -4.86 0.29
N ARG A 51 8.99 -4.11 -0.44
CA ARG A 51 9.39 -2.75 -0.05
C ARG A 51 8.20 -1.78 -0.07
N LYS A 52 7.34 -1.85 -1.09
CA LYS A 52 6.13 -1.03 -1.19
C LYS A 52 5.16 -1.30 -0.04
N LEU A 53 4.93 -2.58 0.29
CA LEU A 53 4.16 -2.97 1.48
C LEU A 53 4.76 -2.35 2.74
N LEU A 54 6.06 -2.54 2.99
CA LEU A 54 6.72 -2.02 4.19
C LEU A 54 6.63 -0.49 4.29
N ALA A 55 6.89 0.21 3.18
CA ALA A 55 6.80 1.67 3.11
C ALA A 55 5.38 2.16 3.46
N TYR A 56 4.35 1.51 2.92
CA TYR A 56 2.96 1.84 3.23
C TYR A 56 2.64 1.67 4.72
N HIS A 57 3.00 0.52 5.30
CA HIS A 57 2.72 0.24 6.71
C HIS A 57 3.43 1.25 7.63
N ARG A 58 4.68 1.61 7.33
CA ARG A 58 5.42 2.64 8.09
C ARG A 58 4.73 4.00 8.03
N ARG A 59 4.32 4.44 6.84
CA ARG A 59 3.57 5.70 6.68
C ARG A 59 2.27 5.68 7.48
N VAL A 60 1.49 4.61 7.35
CA VAL A 60 0.21 4.46 8.08
C VAL A 60 0.43 4.43 9.59
N GLN A 61 1.48 3.76 10.07
CA GLN A 61 1.81 3.72 11.50
C GLN A 61 2.09 5.14 12.02
N GLN A 62 2.84 5.95 11.28
CA GLN A 62 3.10 7.35 11.64
C GLN A 62 1.81 8.18 11.65
N ASP A 63 1.00 8.07 10.61
CA ASP A 63 -0.27 8.82 10.48
C ASP A 63 -1.26 8.48 11.60
N LEU A 64 -1.40 7.19 11.92
CA LEU A 64 -2.25 6.72 13.00
C LEU A 64 -1.72 7.13 14.36
N GLY A 65 -0.41 7.01 14.59
CA GLY A 65 0.24 7.47 15.82
C GLY A 65 0.00 8.96 16.09
N ALA A 66 0.18 9.81 15.07
CA ALA A 66 -0.08 11.24 15.18
C ALA A 66 -1.56 11.56 15.50
N ARG A 67 -2.49 10.77 14.97
CA ARG A 67 -3.93 10.91 15.25
C ARG A 67 -4.29 10.49 16.66
N ILE A 68 -3.78 9.35 17.13
CA ILE A 68 -3.98 8.85 18.50
C ILE A 68 -3.47 9.90 19.49
N ALA A 69 -2.23 10.37 19.33
CA ALA A 69 -1.65 11.38 20.21
C ALA A 69 -2.46 12.69 20.23
N ARG A 70 -3.10 13.08 19.12
CA ARG A 70 -4.00 14.24 19.10
C ARG A 70 -5.28 13.97 19.89
N LEU A 71 -5.89 12.80 19.74
CA LEU A 71 -7.11 12.43 20.45
C LEU A 71 -6.86 12.35 21.96
N GLU A 72 -5.74 11.78 22.38
CA GLU A 72 -5.35 11.69 23.80
C GLU A 72 -5.18 13.04 24.48
N ARG A 73 -4.80 14.10 23.74
CA ARG A 73 -4.72 15.47 24.29
C ARG A 73 -6.06 16.17 24.42
N THR A 74 -7.08 15.67 23.73
CA THR A 74 -8.43 16.26 23.70
C THR A 74 -9.47 15.43 24.46
N ALA A 75 -9.11 14.22 24.87
CA ALA A 75 -9.88 13.35 25.75
C ALA A 75 -9.57 13.70 27.21
#